data_AF-A0A960JWI5-F1
#
_entry.id   AF-A0A960JWI5-F1
#
_cell.length_a   1.000
_cell.length_b   1.000
_cell.length_c   1.000
_cell.angle_alpha   90.00
_cell.angle_beta   90.00
_cell.angle_gamma   90.00
#
_symmetry.space_group_name_H-M   'P 1'
#
loop_
_entity.id
_entity.type
_entity.pdbx_description
1 polymer ?
#
loop_
_entity_poly.entity_id
_entity_poly.type
_entity_poly.pdbx_seq_one_letter_code
_entity_poly.pdbx_strand_id
1 'polypeptide(L)'
;SVRHYRSRITDPELRKQVAGFIGQEATHGREHRVFNDRLAELGYPTKENEWITRKDLELRSRIAPASSNLAATAALEHFTATMAEVLLTDGTLHELFGDDAVRDLFLWHALEECEHKAVAFDVYKAIGGGERMRVWTMVGLRYGFVVGMAVSMALAVAGDRNAYEKGRLRASWKRFKRNPLLQRSVWQRLKDYDRPDFHPDDHDT
;
A
#
# COMPACT_ATOMS: atom_id res chain seq x y z
N SER A 1 1.92 -3.72 -14.44
CA SER A 1 2.25 -4.67 -13.37
C SER A 1 3.49 -5.45 -13.74
N VAL A 2 4.16 -6.03 -12.73
CA VAL A 2 5.37 -6.87 -12.88
C VAL A 2 5.14 -8.02 -13.86
N ARG A 3 3.99 -8.71 -13.75
CA ARG A 3 3.61 -9.84 -14.62
C ARG A 3 3.66 -9.52 -16.12
N HIS A 4 3.28 -8.29 -16.51
CA HIS A 4 3.27 -7.87 -17.91
C HIS A 4 4.69 -7.85 -18.53
N TYR A 5 5.69 -7.48 -17.74
CA TYR A 5 7.06 -7.29 -18.20
C TYR A 5 8.00 -8.48 -17.96
N ARG A 6 7.53 -9.55 -17.32
CA ARG A 6 8.35 -10.71 -16.93
C ARG A 6 9.19 -11.32 -18.05
N SER A 7 8.70 -11.32 -19.29
CA SER A 7 9.41 -11.90 -20.45
C SER A 7 10.53 -11.00 -20.99
N ARG A 8 10.56 -9.73 -20.58
CA ARG A 8 11.61 -8.77 -20.96
C ARG A 8 12.77 -8.74 -19.96
N ILE A 9 12.66 -9.45 -18.84
CA ILE A 9 13.71 -9.53 -17.83
C ILE A 9 14.70 -10.62 -18.25
N THR A 10 15.96 -10.22 -18.42
CA THR A 10 17.04 -11.13 -18.85
C THR A 10 17.94 -11.56 -17.69
N ASP A 11 18.04 -10.73 -16.64
CA ASP A 11 18.81 -11.06 -15.45
C ASP A 11 18.21 -12.29 -14.73
N PRO A 12 19.01 -13.35 -14.48
CA PRO A 12 18.49 -14.60 -13.93
C PRO A 12 17.98 -14.47 -12.50
N GLU A 13 18.58 -13.60 -11.68
CA GLU A 13 18.17 -13.42 -10.28
C GLU A 13 16.86 -12.64 -10.21
N LEU A 14 16.75 -11.52 -10.93
CA LEU A 14 15.53 -10.75 -11.01
C LEU A 14 14.37 -11.58 -11.62
N ARG A 15 14.66 -12.47 -12.58
CA ARG A 15 13.64 -13.41 -13.09
C ARG A 15 13.10 -14.34 -12.01
N LYS A 16 13.97 -14.83 -11.13
CA LYS A 16 13.58 -15.71 -10.01
C LYS A 16 12.75 -14.94 -9.00
N GLN A 17 13.18 -13.73 -8.63
CA GLN A 17 12.42 -12.83 -7.74
C GLN A 17 11.04 -12.49 -8.32
N VAL A 18 10.96 -12.15 -9.61
CA VAL A 18 9.69 -11.91 -10.32
C VAL A 18 8.76 -13.12 -10.28
N ALA A 19 9.30 -14.34 -10.41
CA ALA A 19 8.50 -15.55 -10.30
C ALA A 19 7.95 -15.75 -8.88
N GLY A 20 8.78 -15.49 -7.85
CA GLY A 20 8.38 -15.50 -6.45
C GLY A 20 7.28 -14.48 -6.16
N PHE A 21 7.50 -13.22 -6.55
CA PHE A 21 6.54 -12.13 -6.45
C PHE A 21 5.19 -12.51 -7.05
N ILE A 22 5.15 -13.00 -8.30
CA ILE A 22 3.89 -13.40 -8.95
C ILE A 22 3.18 -14.53 -8.20
N GLY A 23 3.93 -15.45 -7.59
CA GLY A 23 3.39 -16.54 -6.78
C GLY A 23 2.75 -16.06 -5.48
N GLN A 24 3.45 -15.20 -4.74
CA GLN A 24 2.98 -14.61 -3.48
C GLN A 24 1.77 -13.69 -3.73
N GLU A 25 1.83 -12.82 -4.73
CA GLU A 25 0.77 -11.86 -5.09
C GLU A 25 -0.61 -12.52 -5.29
N ALA A 26 -0.64 -13.75 -5.82
CA ALA A 26 -1.89 -14.48 -6.00
C ALA A 26 -2.53 -14.90 -4.66
N THR A 27 -1.70 -15.27 -3.68
CA THR A 27 -2.11 -15.60 -2.31
C THR A 27 -2.44 -14.34 -1.53
N HIS A 28 -1.59 -13.33 -1.59
CA HIS A 28 -1.82 -11.99 -1.05
C HIS A 28 -3.18 -11.42 -1.46
N GLY A 29 -3.46 -11.37 -2.76
CA GLY A 29 -4.76 -10.91 -3.25
C GLY A 29 -5.94 -11.79 -2.83
N ARG A 30 -5.74 -13.08 -2.53
CA ARG A 30 -6.80 -13.96 -1.99
C ARG A 30 -7.12 -13.61 -0.54
N GLU A 31 -6.11 -13.44 0.30
CA GLU A 31 -6.31 -13.11 1.71
C GLU A 31 -6.97 -11.73 1.88
N HIS A 32 -6.60 -10.74 1.05
CA HIS A 32 -7.33 -9.47 0.97
C HIS A 32 -8.82 -9.62 0.66
N ARG A 33 -9.17 -10.49 -0.29
CA ARG A 33 -10.58 -10.75 -0.63
C ARG A 33 -11.32 -11.38 0.54
N VAL A 34 -10.72 -12.38 1.18
CA VAL A 34 -11.30 -13.04 2.36
C VAL A 34 -11.52 -12.02 3.49
N PHE A 35 -10.53 -11.18 3.76
CA PHE A 35 -10.64 -10.13 4.76
C PHE A 35 -11.75 -9.12 4.43
N ASN A 36 -11.82 -8.66 3.17
CA ASN A 36 -12.87 -7.74 2.73
C ASN A 36 -14.27 -8.37 2.75
N ASP A 37 -14.39 -9.66 2.43
CA ASP A 37 -15.65 -10.41 2.56
C ASP A 37 -16.13 -10.43 4.02
N ARG A 38 -15.23 -10.69 4.98
CA ARG A 38 -15.55 -10.64 6.40
C ARG A 38 -15.98 -9.24 6.85
N LEU A 39 -15.30 -8.19 6.40
CA LEU A 39 -15.71 -6.82 6.69
C LEU A 39 -17.09 -6.50 6.07
N ALA A 40 -17.41 -7.02 4.89
CA ALA A 40 -18.73 -6.87 4.29
C ALA A 40 -19.83 -7.55 5.12
N GLU A 41 -19.57 -8.76 5.66
CA GLU A 41 -20.48 -9.46 6.58
C GLU A 41 -20.78 -8.65 7.84
N LEU A 42 -19.82 -7.83 8.29
CA LEU A 42 -19.96 -6.91 9.43
C LEU A 42 -20.61 -5.56 9.05
N GLY A 43 -21.00 -5.38 7.79
CA GLY A 43 -21.69 -4.18 7.29
C GLY A 43 -20.77 -3.05 6.84
N TYR A 44 -19.45 -3.29 6.70
CA TYR A 44 -18.55 -2.31 6.09
C TYR A 44 -18.69 -2.30 4.56
N PRO A 45 -18.62 -1.13 3.89
CA PRO A 45 -18.87 -0.99 2.46
C PRO A 45 -17.65 -1.41 1.60
N THR A 46 -17.08 -2.58 1.87
CA THR A 46 -15.89 -3.07 1.16
C THR A 46 -16.19 -3.46 -0.29
N LYS A 47 -17.42 -3.86 -0.60
CA LYS A 47 -17.82 -4.26 -1.97
C LYS A 47 -17.98 -3.09 -2.91
N GLU A 48 -18.50 -1.98 -2.42
CA GLU A 48 -18.55 -0.71 -3.14
C GLU A 48 -17.13 -0.22 -3.43
N ASN A 49 -16.25 -0.26 -2.43
CA ASN A 49 -14.84 0.14 -2.58
C ASN A 49 -14.12 -0.77 -3.60
N GLU A 50 -14.25 -2.09 -3.49
CA GLU A 50 -13.69 -3.05 -4.47
C GLU A 50 -14.19 -2.79 -5.90
N TRP A 51 -15.47 -2.44 -6.05
CA TRP A 51 -16.05 -2.11 -7.35
C TRP A 51 -15.46 -0.81 -7.92
N ILE A 52 -15.37 0.25 -7.11
CA ILE A 52 -14.77 1.54 -7.51
C ILE A 52 -13.32 1.30 -7.92
N THR A 53 -12.52 0.67 -7.06
CA THR A 53 -11.10 0.38 -7.34
C THR A 53 -10.94 -0.44 -8.61
N ARG A 54 -11.79 -1.45 -8.83
CA ARG A 54 -11.75 -2.25 -10.06
C ARG A 54 -12.03 -1.40 -11.29
N LYS A 55 -13.03 -0.51 -11.24
CA LYS A 55 -13.35 0.38 -12.37
C LYS A 55 -12.24 1.38 -12.66
N ASP A 56 -11.62 1.94 -11.63
CA ASP A 56 -10.49 2.84 -11.77
C ASP A 56 -9.27 2.12 -12.39
N LEU A 57 -8.97 0.91 -11.93
CA LEU A 57 -7.89 0.09 -12.50
C LEU A 57 -8.20 -0.35 -13.94
N GLU A 58 -9.43 -0.75 -14.24
CA GLU A 58 -9.88 -1.07 -15.60
C GLU A 58 -9.69 0.13 -16.54
N LEU A 59 -10.15 1.32 -16.13
CA LEU A 59 -9.98 2.54 -16.91
C LEU A 59 -8.50 2.87 -17.10
N ARG A 60 -7.72 2.88 -16.00
CA ARG A 60 -6.29 3.14 -16.02
C ARG A 60 -5.55 2.18 -16.96
N SER A 61 -5.89 0.89 -16.92
CA SER A 61 -5.26 -0.12 -17.79
C SER A 61 -5.47 0.12 -19.29
N ARG A 62 -6.56 0.83 -19.66
CA ARG A 62 -6.90 1.17 -21.04
C ARG A 62 -6.24 2.46 -21.52
N ILE A 63 -6.09 3.46 -20.65
CA ILE A 63 -5.64 4.81 -21.03
C ILE A 63 -4.17 5.05 -20.71
N ALA A 64 -3.62 4.39 -19.69
CA ALA A 64 -2.25 4.61 -19.24
C ALA A 64 -1.28 3.61 -19.89
N PRO A 65 -0.07 4.05 -20.27
CA PRO A 65 0.97 3.12 -20.72
C PRO A 65 1.25 2.04 -19.69
N ALA A 66 1.59 0.83 -20.14
CA ALA A 66 1.94 -0.28 -19.26
C ALA A 66 3.10 0.04 -18.30
N SER A 67 4.04 0.89 -18.73
CA SER A 67 5.14 1.40 -17.89
C SER A 67 4.64 2.29 -16.74
N SER A 68 3.60 3.11 -16.97
CA SER A 68 2.96 3.89 -15.91
C SER A 68 2.23 3.00 -14.90
N ASN A 69 1.65 1.89 -15.36
CA ASN A 69 1.04 0.90 -14.45
C ASN A 69 2.10 0.17 -13.63
N LEU A 70 3.28 -0.11 -14.20
CA LEU A 70 4.41 -0.65 -13.44
C LEU A 70 5.00 0.37 -12.46
N ALA A 71 5.13 1.64 -12.85
CA ALA A 71 5.54 2.72 -11.97
C ALA A 71 4.61 2.86 -10.75
N ALA A 72 3.30 2.68 -10.97
CA ALA A 72 2.32 2.69 -9.89
C ALA A 72 2.42 1.47 -9.00
N THR A 73 2.66 0.27 -9.54
CA THR A 73 2.98 -0.90 -8.73
C THR A 73 4.20 -0.60 -7.85
N ALA A 74 5.35 -0.23 -8.43
CA ALA A 74 6.57 0.04 -7.66
C ALA A 74 6.39 1.13 -6.59
N ALA A 75 5.65 2.19 -6.90
CA ALA A 75 5.35 3.24 -5.93
C ALA A 75 4.37 2.79 -4.83
N LEU A 76 3.41 1.92 -5.15
CA LEU A 76 2.51 1.32 -4.16
C LEU A 76 3.29 0.39 -3.23
N GLU A 77 4.09 -0.54 -3.76
CA GLU A 77 4.94 -1.43 -2.96
C GLU A 77 5.86 -0.64 -2.02
N HIS A 78 6.49 0.45 -2.50
CA HIS A 78 7.31 1.30 -1.62
C HIS A 78 6.48 1.96 -0.52
N PHE A 79 5.29 2.45 -0.86
CA PHE A 79 4.40 3.11 0.09
C PHE A 79 3.93 2.14 1.17
N THR A 80 3.47 0.95 0.78
CA THR A 80 3.01 -0.11 1.68
C THR A 80 4.16 -0.69 2.49
N ALA A 81 5.34 -0.93 1.90
CA ALA A 81 6.53 -1.37 2.62
C ALA A 81 6.99 -0.34 3.67
N THR A 82 6.91 0.97 3.37
CA THR A 82 7.22 2.00 4.37
C THR A 82 6.24 1.94 5.55
N MET A 83 4.96 1.65 5.32
CA MET A 83 3.98 1.45 6.40
C MET A 83 4.20 0.13 7.15
N ALA A 84 4.55 -0.93 6.42
CA ALA A 84 4.87 -2.26 6.93
C ALA A 84 6.05 -2.20 7.91
N GLU A 85 7.10 -1.46 7.59
CA GLU A 85 8.25 -1.29 8.48
C GLU A 85 7.84 -0.65 9.82
N VAL A 86 7.00 0.39 9.79
CA VAL A 86 6.49 1.01 11.03
C VAL A 86 5.66 0.00 11.81
N LEU A 87 4.82 -0.78 11.13
CA LEU A 87 4.04 -1.85 11.77
C LEU A 87 4.95 -2.88 12.46
N LEU A 88 6.01 -3.34 11.79
CA LEU A 88 6.91 -4.36 12.32
C LEU A 88 7.80 -3.85 13.46
N THR A 89 8.11 -2.55 13.49
CA THR A 89 9.08 -1.96 14.44
C THR A 89 8.45 -1.23 15.61
N ASP A 90 7.21 -0.75 15.48
CA ASP A 90 6.50 -0.02 16.54
C ASP A 90 5.36 -0.85 17.13
N GLY A 91 5.64 -1.49 18.28
CA GLY A 91 4.66 -2.30 19.01
C GLY A 91 3.39 -1.55 19.42
N THR A 92 3.37 -0.22 19.43
CA THR A 92 2.14 0.53 19.70
C THR A 92 1.10 0.37 18.58
N LEU A 93 1.52 0.05 17.34
CA LEU A 93 0.59 -0.29 16.26
C LEU A 93 -0.05 -1.66 16.49
N HIS A 94 0.65 -2.61 17.11
CA HIS A 94 0.08 -3.92 17.44
C HIS A 94 -1.12 -3.80 18.39
N GLU A 95 -1.05 -2.87 19.34
CA GLU A 95 -2.13 -2.57 20.29
C GLU A 95 -3.35 -1.91 19.64
N LEU A 96 -3.22 -1.38 18.42
CA LEU A 96 -4.34 -0.80 17.69
C LEU A 96 -5.20 -1.87 17.00
N PHE A 97 -4.65 -3.06 16.76
CA PHE A 97 -5.44 -4.18 16.26
C PHE A 97 -6.28 -4.75 17.42
N GLY A 98 -7.60 -4.63 17.30
CA GLY A 98 -8.53 -5.09 18.33
C GLY A 98 -8.72 -6.61 18.37
N ASP A 99 -8.08 -7.35 17.46
CA ASP A 99 -8.19 -8.79 17.30
C ASP A 99 -6.85 -9.36 16.80
N ASP A 100 -6.41 -10.48 17.40
CA ASP A 100 -5.11 -11.10 17.10
C ASP A 100 -5.04 -11.64 15.67
N ALA A 101 -6.12 -12.20 15.12
CA ALA A 101 -6.10 -12.73 13.76
C ALA A 101 -5.98 -11.61 12.73
N VAL A 102 -6.57 -10.44 13.00
CA VAL A 102 -6.39 -9.25 12.16
C VAL A 102 -4.95 -8.77 12.24
N ARG A 103 -4.37 -8.68 13.45
CA ARG A 103 -2.96 -8.30 13.62
C ARG A 103 -2.05 -9.24 12.83
N ASP A 104 -2.21 -10.54 12.99
CA ASP A 104 -1.34 -11.54 12.38
C ASP A 104 -1.44 -11.53 10.85
N LEU A 105 -2.64 -11.27 10.29
CA LEU A 105 -2.83 -11.03 8.86
C LEU A 105 -2.02 -9.82 8.37
N PHE A 106 -2.09 -8.68 9.08
CA PHE A 106 -1.35 -7.48 8.68
C PHE A 106 0.16 -7.61 8.90
N LEU A 107 0.61 -8.41 9.87
CA LEU A 107 2.03 -8.73 10.06
C LEU A 107 2.57 -9.61 8.93
N TRP A 108 1.85 -10.66 8.55
CA TRP A 108 2.20 -11.46 7.38
C TRP A 108 2.25 -10.61 6.11
N HIS A 109 1.22 -9.78 5.89
CA HIS A 109 1.19 -8.85 4.77
C HIS A 109 2.38 -7.90 4.77
N ALA A 110 2.73 -7.33 5.93
CA ALA A 110 3.86 -6.42 6.06
C ALA A 110 5.19 -7.08 5.64
N LEU A 111 5.40 -8.34 6.03
CA LEU A 111 6.58 -9.10 5.63
C LEU A 111 6.63 -9.32 4.11
N GLU A 112 5.51 -9.68 3.48
CA GLU A 112 5.47 -9.86 2.01
C GLU A 112 5.78 -8.55 1.26
N GLU A 113 5.21 -7.42 1.68
CA GLU A 113 5.45 -6.11 1.05
C GLU A 113 6.92 -5.67 1.16
N CYS A 114 7.59 -6.01 2.27
CA CYS A 114 9.02 -5.78 2.43
C CYS A 114 9.87 -6.60 1.44
N GLU A 115 9.45 -7.82 1.08
CA GLU A 115 10.09 -8.62 0.02
C GLU A 115 9.78 -8.08 -1.38
N HIS A 116 8.60 -7.49 -1.57
CA HIS A 116 8.10 -7.06 -2.88
C HIS A 116 8.65 -5.72 -3.36
N LYS A 117 8.95 -4.79 -2.43
CA LYS A 117 9.35 -3.41 -2.71
C LYS A 117 10.47 -3.28 -3.75
N ALA A 118 11.51 -4.10 -3.64
CA ALA A 118 12.67 -4.07 -4.54
C ALA A 118 12.31 -4.65 -5.91
N VAL A 119 11.58 -5.76 -5.94
CA VAL A 119 11.26 -6.49 -7.18
C VAL A 119 10.49 -5.61 -8.17
N ALA A 120 9.46 -4.90 -7.71
CA ALA A 120 8.67 -4.03 -8.60
C ALA A 120 9.50 -2.85 -9.14
N PHE A 121 10.37 -2.28 -8.30
CA PHE A 121 11.28 -1.20 -8.66
C PHE A 121 12.33 -1.66 -9.68
N ASP A 122 12.98 -2.80 -9.43
CA ASP A 122 14.01 -3.37 -10.29
C ASP A 122 13.46 -3.73 -11.67
N VAL A 123 12.26 -4.31 -11.73
CA VAL A 123 11.58 -4.55 -13.01
C VAL A 123 11.32 -3.24 -13.75
N TYR A 124 10.94 -2.17 -13.04
CA TYR A 124 10.73 -0.85 -13.64
C TYR A 124 12.03 -0.26 -14.20
N LYS A 125 13.13 -0.39 -13.47
CA LYS A 125 14.46 0.06 -13.90
C LYS A 125 14.99 -0.78 -15.07
N ALA A 126 14.88 -2.10 -15.00
CA ALA A 126 15.35 -3.04 -16.01
C ALA A 126 14.69 -2.83 -17.39
N ILE A 127 13.42 -2.42 -17.42
CA ILE A 127 12.71 -2.13 -18.68
C ILE A 127 12.96 -0.71 -19.22
N GLY A 128 13.84 0.07 -18.57
CA GLY A 128 14.15 1.45 -18.95
C GLY A 128 13.10 2.46 -18.51
N GLY A 129 12.40 2.21 -17.41
CA GLY A 129 11.42 3.12 -16.84
C GLY A 129 12.02 4.49 -16.50
N GLY A 130 11.36 5.57 -16.92
CA GLY A 130 11.87 6.93 -16.73
C GLY A 130 11.71 7.45 -15.30
N GLU A 131 12.73 8.16 -14.80
CA GLU A 131 12.74 8.75 -13.45
C GLU A 131 11.59 9.74 -13.23
N ARG A 132 11.29 10.59 -14.22
CA ARG A 132 10.18 11.55 -14.12
C ARG A 132 8.85 10.84 -13.86
N MET A 133 8.57 9.75 -14.58
CA MET A 133 7.32 9.00 -14.40
C MET A 133 7.28 8.32 -13.04
N ARG A 134 8.41 7.77 -12.58
CA ARG A 134 8.55 7.15 -11.26
C ARG A 134 8.21 8.13 -10.14
N VAL A 135 8.86 9.30 -10.12
CA VAL A 135 8.67 10.33 -9.10
C VAL A 135 7.27 10.93 -9.15
N TRP A 136 6.78 11.34 -10.34
CA TRP A 136 5.44 11.93 -10.42
C TRP A 136 4.32 10.96 -10.06
N THR A 137 4.51 9.66 -10.34
CA THR A 137 3.56 8.62 -9.92
C THR A 137 3.56 8.47 -8.40
N MET A 138 4.73 8.43 -7.76
CA MET A 138 4.83 8.39 -6.30
C MET A 138 4.22 9.62 -5.63
N VAL A 139 4.53 10.82 -6.14
CA VAL A 139 3.94 12.08 -5.65
C VAL A 139 2.42 12.02 -5.73
N GLY A 140 1.87 11.63 -6.88
CA GLY A 140 0.42 11.51 -7.08
C GLY A 140 -0.22 10.50 -6.12
N LEU A 141 0.37 9.31 -5.99
CA LEU A 141 -0.11 8.26 -5.09
C LEU A 141 -0.05 8.67 -3.63
N ARG A 142 1.08 9.23 -3.18
CA ARG A 142 1.28 9.66 -1.79
C ARG A 142 0.22 10.66 -1.33
N TYR A 143 -0.03 11.71 -2.12
CA TYR A 143 -1.05 12.70 -1.76
C TYR A 143 -2.47 12.18 -2.01
N GLY A 144 -2.69 11.47 -3.12
CA GLY A 144 -3.99 10.88 -3.45
C GLY A 144 -4.48 9.91 -2.39
N PHE A 145 -3.59 9.06 -1.86
CA PHE A 145 -3.88 8.13 -0.78
C PHE A 145 -4.25 8.87 0.51
N VAL A 146 -3.47 9.87 0.93
CA VAL A 146 -3.77 10.66 2.14
C VAL A 146 -5.12 11.37 2.03
N VAL A 147 -5.39 12.00 0.88
CA VAL A 147 -6.67 12.68 0.64
C VAL A 147 -7.82 11.68 0.60
N GLY A 148 -7.68 10.57 -0.13
CA GLY A 148 -8.70 9.52 -0.22
C GLY A 148 -9.03 8.91 1.13
N MET A 149 -8.00 8.63 1.95
CA MET A 149 -8.17 8.14 3.32
C MET A 149 -8.89 9.18 4.19
N ALA A 150 -8.49 10.45 4.13
CA ALA A 150 -9.12 11.52 4.90
C ALA A 150 -10.61 11.69 4.54
N VAL A 151 -10.96 11.66 3.25
CA VAL A 151 -12.35 11.71 2.79
C VAL A 151 -13.12 10.48 3.27
N SER A 152 -12.58 9.29 3.11
CA SER A 152 -13.22 8.04 3.53
C SER A 152 -13.48 8.01 5.04
N MET A 153 -12.50 8.42 5.84
CA MET A 153 -12.65 8.55 7.29
C MET A 153 -13.69 9.61 7.66
N ALA A 154 -13.71 10.77 6.98
CA ALA A 154 -14.70 11.81 7.24
C ALA A 154 -16.12 11.34 6.95
N LEU A 155 -16.34 10.62 5.84
CA LEU A 155 -17.63 10.01 5.50
C LEU A 155 -18.04 8.93 6.50
N ALA A 156 -17.11 8.06 6.91
CA ALA A 156 -17.36 7.04 7.91
C ALA A 156 -17.76 7.64 9.26
N VAL A 157 -17.04 8.67 9.72
CA VAL A 157 -17.36 9.41 10.94
C VAL A 157 -18.71 10.13 10.83
N ALA A 158 -19.02 10.71 9.67
CA ALA A 158 -20.29 11.40 9.47
C ALA A 158 -21.49 10.43 9.49
N GLY A 159 -21.28 9.19 9.05
CA GLY A 159 -22.29 8.13 9.09
C GLY A 159 -22.43 7.42 10.45
N ASP A 160 -21.40 7.48 11.30
CA ASP A 160 -21.39 6.78 12.60
C ASP A 160 -22.09 7.59 13.70
N ARG A 161 -23.29 7.14 14.10
CA ARG A 161 -24.03 7.75 15.22
C ARG A 161 -23.24 7.76 16.53
N ASN A 162 -22.42 6.75 16.78
CA ASN A 162 -21.62 6.66 18.00
C ASN A 162 -20.55 7.75 18.05
N ALA A 163 -20.04 8.20 16.89
CA ALA A 163 -19.06 9.27 16.84
C ALA A 163 -19.57 10.54 17.53
N TYR A 164 -20.87 10.83 17.42
CA TYR A 164 -21.50 12.01 18.01
C TYR A 164 -21.74 11.91 19.53
N GLU A 165 -21.46 10.77 20.15
CA GLU A 165 -21.49 10.66 21.60
C GLU A 165 -20.46 11.60 22.25
N LYS A 166 -20.88 12.25 23.34
CA LYS A 166 -20.11 13.31 23.99
C LYS A 166 -18.71 12.81 24.37
N GLY A 167 -17.69 13.40 23.75
CA GLY A 167 -16.29 13.13 24.03
C GLY A 167 -15.67 11.98 23.24
N ARG A 168 -16.45 11.14 22.54
CA ARG A 168 -15.91 10.00 21.76
C ARG A 168 -15.05 10.48 20.60
N LEU A 169 -15.54 11.43 19.79
CA LEU A 169 -14.75 12.03 18.71
C LEU A 169 -13.43 12.66 19.20
N ARG A 170 -13.47 13.38 20.33
CA ARG A 170 -12.28 13.99 20.92
C ARG A 170 -11.27 12.94 21.36
N ALA A 171 -11.72 11.83 21.95
CA ALA A 171 -10.88 10.71 22.35
C ALA A 171 -10.27 10.01 21.12
N SER A 172 -11.08 9.69 20.11
CA SER A 172 -10.64 9.09 18.85
C SER A 172 -9.60 9.97 18.14
N TRP A 173 -9.83 11.29 18.10
CA TRP A 173 -8.87 12.25 17.52
C TRP A 173 -7.55 12.32 18.30
N LYS A 174 -7.61 12.28 19.64
CA LYS A 174 -6.40 12.24 20.49
C LYS A 174 -5.58 10.97 20.24
N ARG A 175 -6.24 9.82 20.07
CA ARG A 175 -5.60 8.55 19.70
C ARG A 175 -5.01 8.62 18.30
N PHE A 176 -5.77 9.12 17.32
CA PHE A 176 -5.32 9.27 15.94
C PHE A 176 -4.05 10.12 15.84
N LYS A 177 -3.99 11.28 16.53
CA LYS A 177 -2.80 12.14 16.55
C LYS A 177 -1.53 11.50 17.14
N ARG A 178 -1.68 10.42 17.91
CA ARG A 178 -0.58 9.66 18.50
C ARG A 178 -0.19 8.44 17.65
N ASN A 179 -0.86 8.21 16.53
CA ASN A 179 -0.56 7.09 15.66
C ASN A 179 0.86 7.23 15.07
N PRO A 180 1.72 6.20 15.20
CA PRO A 180 3.07 6.21 14.64
C PRO A 180 3.16 6.50 13.15
N LEU A 181 2.14 6.13 12.37
CA LEU A 181 2.07 6.40 10.93
C LEU A 181 2.03 7.90 10.59
N LEU A 182 1.68 8.78 11.54
CA LEU A 182 1.68 10.22 11.37
C LEU A 182 3.01 10.89 11.75
N GLN A 183 4.01 10.11 12.17
CA GLN A 183 5.32 10.65 12.51
C GLN A 183 6.01 11.23 11.27
N ARG A 184 6.78 12.31 11.48
CA ARG A 184 7.52 12.98 10.40
C ARG A 184 8.54 12.05 9.72
N SER A 185 9.09 11.08 10.45
CA SER A 185 10.01 10.06 9.94
C SER A 185 9.38 9.22 8.83
N VAL A 186 8.13 8.78 9.01
CA VAL A 186 7.38 8.01 8.00
C VAL A 186 7.22 8.83 6.72
N TRP A 187 6.85 10.10 6.86
CA TRP A 187 6.73 11.00 5.71
C TRP A 187 8.07 11.26 5.00
N GLN A 188 9.18 11.32 5.76
CA GLN A 188 10.51 11.46 5.20
C GLN A 188 10.92 10.21 4.40
N ARG A 189 10.68 9.01 4.91
CA ARG A 189 10.93 7.74 4.20
C ARG A 189 10.10 7.61 2.92
N LEU A 190 8.83 8.03 2.96
CA LEU A 190 8.01 8.12 1.75
C LEU A 190 8.55 9.13 0.73
N LYS A 191 9.33 10.13 1.17
CA LYS A 191 10.00 11.10 0.28
C LYS A 191 11.35 10.63 -0.23
N ASP A 192 11.99 9.66 0.42
CA ASP A 192 13.26 9.12 -0.05
C ASP A 192 13.13 8.50 -1.44
N TYR A 193 11.97 7.92 -1.76
CA TYR A 193 11.64 7.46 -3.11
C TYR A 193 11.79 8.56 -4.18
N ASP A 194 11.66 9.84 -3.84
CA ASP A 194 11.77 10.91 -4.84
C ASP A 194 13.23 11.19 -5.25
N ARG A 195 14.23 10.63 -4.55
CA ARG A 195 15.65 10.85 -4.82
C ARG A 195 16.09 10.17 -6.13
N PRO A 196 17.04 10.75 -6.88
CA PRO A 196 17.57 10.16 -8.13
C PRO A 196 18.36 8.86 -7.92
N ASP A 197 19.01 8.74 -6.77
CA ASP A 197 19.88 7.62 -6.39
C ASP A 197 19.20 6.61 -5.46
N PHE A 198 17.88 6.75 -5.27
CA PHE A 198 17.08 5.91 -4.39
C PHE A 198 17.05 4.44 -4.84
N HIS A 199 17.18 3.53 -3.88
CA HIS A 199 16.78 2.13 -4.02
C HIS A 199 15.89 1.70 -2.85
N PRO A 200 14.86 0.84 -3.05
CA PRO A 200 14.03 0.34 -1.95
C PRO A 200 14.81 -0.37 -0.82
N ASP A 201 15.96 -0.95 -1.16
CA ASP A 201 16.87 -1.61 -0.20
C ASP A 201 17.80 -0.62 0.54
N ASP A 202 17.72 0.69 0.29
CA ASP A 202 18.39 1.70 1.13
C ASP A 202 17.86 1.70 2.58
N HIS A 203 16.70 1.10 2.78
CA HIS A 203 16.09 0.87 4.09
C HIS A 203 16.09 -0.62 4.38
N ASP A 204 16.89 -1.04 5.36
CA ASP A 204 16.84 -2.37 5.94
C ASP A 204 15.48 -2.55 6.64
N THR A 205 14.69 -3.48 6.12
CA THR A 205 13.38 -3.85 6.67
C THR A 205 13.31 -5.35 6.85
#